data_AF-A0A9P6DIN1-F1
#
_entry.id   AF-A0A9P6DIN1-F1
#
_cell.length_a   1.000
_cell.length_b   1.000
_cell.length_c   1.000
_cell.angle_alpha   90.00
_cell.angle_beta   90.00
_cell.angle_gamma   90.00
#
_symmetry.space_group_name_H-M   'P 1'
#
loop_
_entity.id
_entity.type
_entity.pdbx_description
1 polymer ?
#
loop_
_entity_poly.entity_id
_entity_poly.type
_entity_poly.pdbx_seq_one_letter_code
_entity_poly.pdbx_strand_id
1 'polypeptide(L)'
;MAKIEILTLSSLASLAISPNSLYVVAYGWLFGTSVWVTFFGGIIAFKALPRQYFGALQHKTFPIYFLQSIALSSLLLTRWVFTHPDVLTYISRPNVADVAQAYALGSVVLFQGVNKFVIGPLTSK
;
A
#
# COMPACT_ATOMS: atom_id res chain seq x y z
N MET A 1 8.93 -0.95 33.60
CA MET A 1 7.61 -1.58 33.85
C MET A 1 6.64 -1.05 32.82
N ALA A 2 5.89 -1.91 32.13
CA ALA A 2 4.85 -1.45 31.21
C ALA A 2 3.81 -0.68 32.03
N LYS A 3 3.50 0.55 31.61
CA LYS A 3 2.46 1.36 32.25
C LYS A 3 1.13 0.65 32.01
N ILE A 4 0.40 0.32 33.08
CA ILE A 4 -0.94 -0.27 32.95
C ILE A 4 -1.84 0.82 32.36
N GLU A 5 -2.24 0.63 31.10
CA GLU A 5 -3.12 1.55 30.39
C GLU A 5 -4.53 0.98 30.41
N ILE A 6 -5.44 1.69 31.08
CA ILE A 6 -6.84 1.28 31.20
C ILE A 6 -7.56 1.70 29.92
N LEU A 7 -8.07 0.72 29.17
CA LEU A 7 -8.85 0.96 27.95
C LEU A 7 -10.21 1.58 28.32
N THR A 8 -10.29 2.90 28.18
CA THR A 8 -11.53 3.68 28.19
C THR A 8 -11.99 3.99 26.77
N LEU A 9 -13.28 4.31 26.55
CA LEU A 9 -13.79 4.66 25.21
C LEU A 9 -13.03 5.84 24.58
N SER A 10 -12.61 6.82 25.39
CA SER A 10 -11.79 7.95 24.93
C SER A 10 -10.37 7.53 24.55
N SER A 11 -9.74 6.61 25.31
CA SER A 11 -8.44 6.04 24.95
C SER A 11 -8.49 5.19 23.68
N LEU A 12 -9.62 4.52 23.43
CA LEU A 12 -9.82 3.76 22.20
C LEU A 12 -9.93 4.69 21.00
N ALA A 13 -10.65 5.81 21.14
CA ALA A 13 -10.76 6.82 20.09
C ALA A 13 -9.40 7.49 19.80
N SER A 14 -8.61 7.82 20.82
CA SER A 14 -7.26 8.38 20.62
C SER A 14 -6.30 7.37 20.00
N LEU A 15 -6.39 6.09 20.39
CA LEU A 15 -5.62 5.02 19.79
C LEU A 15 -5.98 4.83 18.31
N ALA A 16 -7.26 4.88 17.95
CA ALA A 16 -7.72 4.72 16.58
C ALA A 16 -7.19 5.83 15.64
N ILE A 17 -7.04 7.05 16.15
CA ILE A 17 -6.60 8.22 15.37
C ILE A 17 -5.07 8.44 15.49
N SER A 18 -4.40 7.69 16.36
CA SER A 18 -2.95 7.79 16.53
C SER A 18 -2.20 7.56 15.20
N PRO A 19 -1.21 8.40 14.85
CA PRO A 19 -0.44 8.24 13.61
C PRO A 19 0.18 6.85 13.43
N ASN A 20 0.59 6.21 14.53
CA ASN A 20 1.18 4.87 14.49
C ASN A 20 0.13 3.80 14.18
N SER A 21 -1.06 3.91 14.76
CA SER A 21 -2.18 3.01 14.46
C SER A 21 -2.64 3.18 13.01
N LEU A 22 -2.79 4.44 12.56
CA LEU A 22 -3.14 4.74 11.17
C LEU A 22 -2.09 4.20 10.19
N TYR A 23 -0.80 4.29 10.53
CA TYR A 23 0.27 3.69 9.73
C TYR A 23 0.11 2.18 9.61
N VAL A 24 -0.11 1.47 10.72
CA VAL A 24 -0.29 0.01 10.73
C VAL A 24 -1.53 -0.40 9.93
N VAL A 25 -2.66 0.31 10.11
CA VAL A 25 -3.90 0.04 9.37
C VAL A 25 -3.70 0.28 7.88
N ALA A 26 -3.08 1.39 7.49
CA ALA A 26 -2.81 1.71 6.09
C ALA A 26 -1.84 0.69 5.46
N TYR A 27 -0.81 0.26 6.20
CA TYR A 27 0.12 -0.78 5.76
C TYR A 27 -0.58 -2.13 5.57
N GLY A 28 -1.38 -2.56 6.55
CA GLY A 28 -2.17 -3.78 6.48
C GLY A 28 -3.19 -3.75 5.34
N TRP A 29 -3.82 -2.59 5.10
CA TRP A 29 -4.74 -2.41 3.98
C TRP A 29 -4.01 -2.51 2.63
N LEU A 30 -2.89 -1.82 2.46
CA LEU A 30 -2.08 -1.87 1.24
C LEU A 30 -1.61 -3.30 0.95
N PHE A 31 -1.03 -3.98 1.94
CA PHE A 31 -0.58 -5.36 1.79
C PHE A 31 -1.74 -6.32 1.52
N GLY A 32 -2.80 -6.24 2.32
CA GLY A 32 -3.97 -7.11 2.21
C GLY A 32 -4.68 -6.99 0.86
N THR A 33 -4.87 -5.77 0.36
CA THR A 33 -5.45 -5.55 -0.98
C THR A 33 -4.54 -6.05 -2.09
N SER A 34 -3.22 -5.87 -1.96
CA SER A 34 -2.25 -6.38 -2.94
C SER A 34 -2.30 -7.91 -3.04
N VAL A 35 -2.36 -8.60 -1.90
CA VAL A 35 -2.50 -10.06 -1.83
C VAL A 35 -3.85 -10.49 -2.41
N TRP A 36 -4.94 -9.83 -1.99
CA TRP A 36 -6.28 -10.17 -2.44
C TRP A 36 -6.45 -10.02 -3.94
N VAL A 37 -6.10 -8.86 -4.52
CA VAL A 37 -6.28 -8.58 -5.94
C VAL A 37 -5.45 -9.53 -6.81
N THR A 38 -4.21 -9.80 -6.42
CA THR A 38 -3.27 -10.61 -7.21
C THR A 38 -3.60 -12.10 -7.15
N PHE A 39 -3.76 -12.65 -5.95
CA PHE A 39 -3.82 -14.10 -5.76
C PHE A 39 -5.24 -14.66 -5.71
N PHE A 40 -6.23 -13.85 -5.31
CA PHE A 40 -7.59 -14.35 -5.10
C PHE A 40 -8.56 -13.70 -6.09
N GLY A 41 -8.76 -12.39 -5.99
CA GLY A 41 -9.72 -11.63 -6.81
C GLY A 41 -9.47 -11.78 -8.31
N GLY A 42 -8.22 -11.64 -8.76
CA GLY A 42 -7.86 -11.82 -10.17
C GLY A 42 -8.11 -13.24 -10.69
N ILE A 43 -7.72 -14.26 -9.91
CA ILE A 43 -7.91 -15.68 -10.29
C ILE A 43 -9.40 -16.04 -10.32
N ILE A 44 -10.16 -15.62 -9.32
CA ILE A 44 -11.61 -15.86 -9.25
C ILE A 44 -12.29 -15.20 -10.46
N ALA A 45 -12.01 -13.92 -10.72
CA ALA A 45 -12.60 -13.21 -11.85
C ALA A 45 -12.22 -13.83 -13.21
N PHE A 46 -10.97 -14.26 -13.37
CA PHE A 46 -10.50 -14.93 -14.58
C PHE A 46 -11.22 -16.26 -14.82
N LYS A 47 -11.48 -17.05 -13.77
CA LYS A 47 -12.18 -18.32 -13.87
C LYS A 47 -13.70 -18.17 -14.01
N ALA A 48 -14.28 -17.11 -13.43
CA ALA A 48 -15.72 -16.90 -13.38
C ALA A 48 -16.29 -16.16 -14.60
N LEU A 49 -15.49 -15.34 -15.28
CA LEU A 49 -15.96 -14.47 -16.37
C LEU A 49 -15.37 -14.88 -17.72
N PRO A 50 -16.16 -14.82 -18.81
CA PRO A 50 -15.61 -14.90 -20.16
C PRO A 50 -14.60 -13.77 -20.41
N ARG A 51 -13.61 -14.02 -21.27
CA ARG A 51 -12.46 -13.12 -21.52
C ARG A 51 -12.82 -11.64 -21.70
N GLN A 52 -13.89 -11.34 -22.45
CA GLN A 52 -14.31 -9.95 -22.70
C GLN A 52 -14.84 -9.26 -21.45
N TYR A 53 -15.67 -9.95 -20.66
CA TYR A 53 -16.20 -9.42 -19.40
C TYR A 53 -15.12 -9.29 -18.32
N PHE A 54 -14.16 -10.23 -18.29
CA PHE A 54 -13.00 -10.13 -17.42
C PHE A 54 -12.18 -8.86 -17.74
N GLY A 55 -11.89 -8.60 -19.02
CA GLY A 55 -11.21 -7.38 -19.43
C GLY A 55 -12.00 -6.12 -19.05
N ALA A 56 -13.31 -6.10 -19.29
CA ALA A 56 -14.18 -4.99 -18.91
C ALA A 56 -14.15 -4.70 -17.40
N LEU A 57 -14.14 -5.75 -16.56
CA LEU A 57 -14.01 -5.61 -15.11
C LEU A 57 -12.64 -5.02 -14.74
N GLN A 58 -11.55 -5.56 -15.31
CA GLN A 58 -10.19 -5.07 -15.05
C GLN A 58 -10.03 -3.58 -15.41
N HIS A 59 -10.60 -3.13 -16.54
CA HIS A 59 -10.57 -1.71 -16.94
C HIS A 59 -11.25 -0.78 -15.94
N LYS A 60 -12.19 -1.28 -15.11
CA LYS A 60 -12.84 -0.48 -14.06
C LYS A 60 -12.12 -0.60 -12.73
N THR A 61 -11.64 -1.79 -12.36
CA THR A 61 -11.05 -2.05 -11.05
C THR A 61 -9.59 -1.60 -10.94
N PHE A 62 -8.77 -1.89 -11.95
CA PHE A 62 -7.32 -1.61 -11.90
C PHE A 62 -6.98 -0.12 -11.75
N PRO A 63 -7.64 0.82 -12.46
CA PRO A 63 -7.39 2.25 -12.27
C PRO A 63 -7.57 2.73 -10.82
N ILE A 64 -8.54 2.16 -10.10
CA ILE A 64 -8.85 2.50 -8.71
C ILE A 64 -7.83 1.85 -7.78
N TYR A 65 -7.56 0.55 -7.97
CA TYR A 65 -6.58 -0.21 -7.20
C TYR A 65 -5.18 0.42 -7.25
N PHE A 66 -4.70 0.78 -8.44
CA PHE A 66 -3.38 1.39 -8.58
C PHE A 66 -3.33 2.77 -7.92
N LEU A 67 -4.36 3.60 -8.09
CA LEU A 67 -4.40 4.92 -7.46
C LEU A 67 -4.42 4.83 -5.93
N GLN A 68 -5.24 3.93 -5.38
CA GLN A 68 -5.28 3.66 -3.95
C GLN A 68 -3.92 3.16 -3.44
N SER A 69 -3.28 2.25 -4.18
CA SER A 69 -1.97 1.71 -3.81
C SER A 69 -0.91 2.81 -3.81
N ILE A 70 -0.88 3.67 -4.84
CA ILE A 70 0.03 4.83 -4.92
C ILE A 70 -0.20 5.77 -3.74
N ALA A 71 -1.46 6.11 -3.43
CA ALA A 71 -1.80 7.01 -2.34
C ALA A 71 -1.35 6.46 -0.98
N LEU A 72 -1.71 5.21 -0.66
CA LEU A 72 -1.34 4.58 0.61
C LEU A 72 0.17 4.41 0.74
N SER A 73 0.85 3.87 -0.28
CA SER A 73 2.31 3.68 -0.24
C SER A 73 3.07 5.00 -0.17
N SER A 74 2.59 6.07 -0.82
CA SER A 74 3.19 7.41 -0.73
C SER A 74 3.03 8.01 0.67
N LEU A 75 1.86 7.86 1.30
CA LEU A 75 1.61 8.31 2.68
C LEU A 75 2.51 7.57 3.67
N LEU A 76 2.59 6.24 3.54
CA LEU A 76 3.45 5.40 4.37
C LEU A 76 4.93 5.77 4.20
N LEU A 77 5.40 5.91 2.95
CA LEU A 77 6.78 6.30 2.66
C LEU A 77 7.12 7.67 3.24
N THR A 78 6.24 8.65 3.03
CA THR A 78 6.41 10.00 3.55
C THR A 78 6.54 9.98 5.06
N ARG A 79 5.61 9.32 5.76
CA ARG A 79 5.66 9.20 7.22
C ARG A 79 6.93 8.49 7.69
N TRP A 80 7.33 7.42 7.02
CA TRP A 80 8.51 6.63 7.38
C TRP A 80 9.80 7.45 7.30
N VAL A 81 9.98 8.22 6.22
CA VAL A 81 11.14 9.12 6.04
C VAL A 81 11.14 10.22 7.10
N PHE A 82 9.97 10.76 7.47
CA PHE A 82 9.88 11.76 8.53
C PHE A 82 10.19 11.21 9.94
N THR A 83 9.92 9.93 10.21
CA THR A 83 10.23 9.33 11.52
C THR A 83 11.62 8.74 11.61
N HIS A 84 12.24 8.37 10.48
CA HIS A 84 13.56 7.76 10.41
C HIS A 84 14.48 8.63 9.52
N PRO A 85 15.04 9.73 10.06
CA PRO A 85 15.90 10.63 9.27
C PRO A 85 17.16 9.94 8.73
N ASP A 86 17.61 8.87 9.40
CA ASP A 86 18.75 8.05 8.99
C ASP A 86 18.59 7.41 7.60
N VAL A 87 17.35 7.27 7.11
CA VAL A 87 17.06 6.79 5.75
C VAL A 87 17.74 7.66 4.69
N LEU A 88 17.73 8.99 4.87
CA LEU A 88 18.34 9.90 3.92
C LEU A 88 19.88 9.87 4.00
N THR A 89 20.42 9.72 5.20
CA THR A 89 21.87 9.64 5.45
C THR A 89 22.46 8.35 4.89
N TYR A 90 21.76 7.22 5.03
CA TYR A 90 22.23 5.90 4.61
C TYR A 90 21.54 5.40 3.35
N ILE A 91 21.01 6.30 2.50
CA ILE A 91 20.20 5.92 1.35
C ILE A 91 20.89 4.92 0.44
N SER A 92 22.22 4.93 0.32
CA SER A 92 22.99 3.97 -0.51
C SER A 92 23.20 2.59 0.13
N ARG A 93 22.78 2.37 1.38
CA ARG A 93 23.02 1.13 2.15
C ARG A 93 21.70 0.38 2.37
N PRO A 94 21.29 -0.52 1.46
CA PRO A 94 20.03 -1.27 1.59
C PRO A 94 20.03 -2.28 2.73
N ASN A 95 21.20 -2.59 3.31
CA ASN A 95 21.31 -3.49 4.46
C ASN A 95 20.77 -2.87 5.77
N VAL A 96 20.54 -1.55 5.80
CA VAL A 96 19.91 -0.88 6.94
C VAL A 96 18.39 -1.07 6.83
N ALA A 97 17.75 -1.59 7.89
CA ALA A 97 16.33 -1.93 7.87
C ALA A 97 15.42 -0.76 7.47
N ASP A 98 15.71 0.46 7.97
CA ASP A 98 14.92 1.64 7.67
C ASP A 98 15.00 2.03 6.18
N VAL A 99 16.18 1.88 5.58
CA VAL A 99 16.42 2.12 4.15
C VAL A 99 15.72 1.04 3.33
N ALA A 100 15.81 -0.23 3.74
CA ALA A 100 15.12 -1.34 3.08
C ALA A 100 13.60 -1.13 3.04
N GLN A 101 13.00 -0.69 4.14
CA GLN A 101 11.57 -0.38 4.20
C GLN A 101 11.20 0.79 3.28
N ALA A 102 12.01 1.85 3.25
CA ALA A 102 11.79 2.98 2.34
C ALA A 102 11.89 2.55 0.87
N TYR A 103 12.84 1.67 0.54
CA TYR A 103 12.97 1.09 -0.79
C TYR A 103 11.78 0.20 -1.16
N ALA A 104 11.29 -0.63 -0.23
CA ALA A 104 10.11 -1.45 -0.46
C ALA A 104 8.90 -0.57 -0.80
N LEU A 105 8.60 0.43 0.03
CA LEU A 105 7.48 1.35 -0.22
C LEU A 105 7.70 2.18 -1.50
N GLY A 106 8.91 2.66 -1.74
CA GLY A 106 9.28 3.39 -2.96
C GLY A 106 9.11 2.56 -4.23
N SER A 107 9.47 1.28 -4.19
CA SER A 107 9.25 0.35 -5.31
C SER A 107 7.77 0.15 -5.59
N VAL A 108 6.93 0.06 -4.56
CA VAL A 108 5.47 -0.04 -4.72
C VAL A 108 4.92 1.21 -5.40
N VAL A 109 5.30 2.41 -4.93
CA VAL A 109 4.90 3.68 -5.58
C VAL A 109 5.30 3.69 -7.05
N LEU A 110 6.55 3.32 -7.34
CA LEU A 110 7.09 3.30 -8.70
C LEU A 110 6.36 2.31 -9.59
N PHE A 111 6.25 1.04 -9.21
CA PHE A 111 5.62 0.02 -10.04
C PHE A 111 4.12 0.25 -10.22
N GLN A 112 3.41 0.69 -9.17
CA GLN A 112 1.99 1.04 -9.29
C GLN A 112 1.79 2.29 -10.15
N GLY A 113 2.72 3.26 -10.08
CA GLY A 113 2.76 4.41 -10.98
C GLY A 113 2.95 4.00 -12.44
N VAL A 114 3.92 3.13 -12.73
CA VAL A 114 4.13 2.57 -14.08
C VAL A 114 2.90 1.83 -14.57
N ASN A 115 2.28 0.99 -13.73
CA ASN A 115 1.04 0.29 -14.07
C ASN A 115 -0.09 1.25 -14.44
N LYS A 116 -0.26 2.33 -13.68
CA LYS A 116 -1.33 3.31 -13.88
C LYS A 116 -1.10 4.23 -15.08
N PHE A 117 0.09 4.81 -15.20
CA PHE A 117 0.37 5.91 -16.13
C PHE A 117 1.01 5.46 -17.44
N VAL A 118 1.64 4.28 -17.47
CA VAL A 118 2.29 3.76 -18.68
C VAL A 118 1.52 2.55 -19.22
N ILE A 119 1.39 1.49 -18.42
CA ILE A 119 0.82 0.22 -18.90
C ILE A 119 -0.68 0.36 -19.18
N GLY A 120 -1.44 0.95 -18.24
CA GLY A 120 -2.89 1.13 -18.40
C GLY A 120 -3.28 1.80 -19.72
N PRO A 121 -2.71 2.96 -20.08
CA PRO A 121 -2.96 3.62 -21.38
C PRO A 121 -2.54 2.79 -22.60
N LEU A 122 -1.47 2.00 -22.48
CA LEU A 122 -0.98 1.15 -23.58
C LEU A 122 -1.88 -0.06 -23.84
N THR A 123 -2.52 -0.60 -22.80
CA THR A 123 -3.36 -1.81 -22.89
C THR A 123 -4.85 -1.51 -23.04
N SER A 124 -5.27 -0.24 -22.98
CA SER A 124 -6.68 0.18 -23.07
C SER A 124 -7.06 0.77 -24.43
N LYS A 125 -6.31 0.42 -25.48
CA LYS A 125 -6.62 0.73 -26.88
C LYS A 125 -7.40 -0.39 -27.55
#